data_AF-A0A2E5XIN8-F1
#
_entry.id   AF-A0A2E5XIN8-F1
#
_cell.length_a   1.000
_cell.length_b   1.000
_cell.length_c   1.000
_cell.angle_alpha   90.00
_cell.angle_beta   90.00
_cell.angle_gamma   90.00
#
_symmetry.space_group_name_H-M   'P 1'
#
loop_
_entity.id
_entity.type
_entity.pdbx_description
1 polymer ?
#
loop_
_entity_poly.entity_id
_entity_poly.type
_entity_poly.pdbx_seq_one_letter_code
_entity_poly.pdbx_strand_id
1 'polypeptide(L)'
;MTLIELTVVILVLLSLISILFVGARAWKKGSDRAGCIMNIRNVQQGVRSFQNINGHNAGDTVPGARAEIIGRGKFVESIPACPGAGTYRYGDDDLPVVGDLYMTCSLAGTDKHIPSTYTDW
;
A
#
# COMPACT_ATOMS: atom_id res chain seq x y z
N MET A 1 -19.37 20.57 44.28
CA MET A 1 -18.57 20.55 43.05
C MET A 1 -18.23 21.99 42.70
N THR A 2 -16.98 22.40 42.86
CA THR A 2 -16.56 23.80 42.74
C THR A 2 -16.10 24.15 41.32
N LEU A 3 -16.08 25.44 40.98
CA LEU A 3 -15.65 25.94 39.66
C LEU A 3 -14.22 25.47 39.32
N ILE A 4 -13.34 25.36 40.32
CA ILE A 4 -11.97 24.86 40.15
C ILE A 4 -11.92 23.37 39.78
N GLU A 5 -12.75 22.52 40.40
CA GLU A 5 -12.84 21.09 40.05
C GLU A 5 -13.24 20.90 38.58
N LEU A 6 -14.22 21.68 38.12
CA LEU A 6 -14.68 21.62 36.73
C LEU A 6 -13.61 22.11 35.75
N THR A 7 -12.86 23.17 36.09
CA THR A 7 -11.75 23.64 35.25
C THR A 7 -10.60 22.63 35.16
N VAL A 8 -10.25 21.96 36.27
CA VAL A 8 -9.20 20.93 36.28
C VAL A 8 -9.62 19.73 35.42
N VAL A 9 -10.87 19.28 35.55
CA VAL A 9 -11.39 18.18 34.74
C VAL A 9 -11.35 18.53 33.25
N ILE A 10 -11.79 19.73 32.86
CA ILE A 10 -11.75 20.16 31.46
C ILE A 10 -10.33 20.19 30.92
N LEU A 11 -9.37 20.76 31.68
CA LEU A 11 -7.96 20.81 31.26
C LEU A 11 -7.39 19.41 31.04
N VAL A 12 -7.67 18.47 31.96
CA VAL A 12 -7.23 17.07 31.81
C VAL A 12 -7.87 16.43 30.59
N LEU A 13 -9.18 16.56 30.40
CA LEU A 13 -9.86 15.97 29.23
C LEU A 13 -9.31 16.52 27.91
N LEU A 14 -9.12 17.84 27.79
CA LEU A 14 -8.58 18.45 26.57
C LEU A 14 -7.15 18.01 26.28
N SER A 15 -6.30 17.86 27.31
CA SER A 15 -4.95 17.34 27.15
C SER A 15 -4.93 15.89 26.66
N LEU A 16 -5.76 15.01 27.24
CA LEU A 16 -5.86 13.61 26.83
C LEU A 16 -6.40 13.46 25.40
N ILE A 17 -7.43 14.24 25.05
CA ILE A 17 -7.99 14.26 23.69
C ILE A 17 -6.93 14.72 22.68
N SER A 18 -6.11 15.71 23.03
CA SER A 18 -5.04 16.19 22.15
C SER A 18 -4.00 15.11 21.84
N ILE A 19 -3.57 14.36 22.87
CA ILE A 19 -2.63 13.23 22.71
C ILE A 19 -3.25 12.13 21.84
N LEU A 20 -4.53 11.81 22.06
CA LEU A 20 -5.26 10.82 21.27
C LEU A 20 -5.26 11.16 19.78
N PHE A 21 -5.50 12.42 19.40
CA PHE A 21 -5.52 12.82 17.99
C PHE A 21 -4.14 12.67 17.31
N VAL A 22 -3.06 12.99 18.01
CA VAL A 22 -1.70 12.81 17.48
C VAL A 22 -1.41 11.32 17.28
N GLY A 23 -1.73 10.50 18.29
CA GLY A 23 -1.55 9.05 18.21
C GLY A 23 -2.37 8.40 17.09
N ALA A 24 -3.65 8.77 16.97
CA ALA A 24 -4.56 8.25 15.96
C ALA A 24 -4.08 8.59 14.54
N ARG A 25 -3.59 9.82 14.30
CA ARG A 25 -3.05 10.23 12.99
C ARG A 25 -1.78 9.45 12.62
N ALA A 26 -0.86 9.28 13.58
CA ALA A 26 0.36 8.51 13.36
C ALA A 26 0.05 7.03 13.07
N TRP A 27 -0.88 6.44 13.83
CA TRP A 27 -1.35 5.08 13.61
C TRP A 27 -2.02 4.91 12.24
N LYS A 28 -2.93 5.82 11.86
CA LYS A 28 -3.59 5.79 10.55
C LYS A 28 -2.57 5.83 9.40
N LYS A 29 -1.59 6.75 9.48
CA LYS A 29 -0.50 6.84 8.49
C LYS A 29 0.30 5.54 8.39
N GLY A 30 0.61 4.91 9.53
CA GLY A 30 1.30 3.61 9.56
C GLY A 30 0.48 2.48 8.95
N SER A 31 -0.82 2.43 9.24
CA SER A 31 -1.76 1.45 8.69
C SER A 31 -1.90 1.60 7.17
N ASP A 32 -2.00 2.84 6.68
CA ASP A 32 -2.07 3.14 5.25
C ASP A 32 -0.83 2.68 4.50
N ARG A 33 0.34 2.97 5.06
CA ARG A 33 1.61 2.51 4.51
C ARG A 33 1.66 0.98 4.44
N ALA A 34 1.30 0.29 5.52
CA ALA A 34 1.30 -1.17 5.56
C ALA A 34 0.33 -1.77 4.54
N GLY A 35 -0.89 -1.25 4.45
CA GLY A 35 -1.87 -1.69 3.44
C GLY A 35 -1.39 -1.46 2.01
N CYS A 36 -0.74 -0.33 1.74
CA CYS A 36 -0.14 -0.04 0.44
C CYS A 36 0.96 -1.06 0.08
N ILE A 37 1.85 -1.38 1.01
CA ILE A 37 2.93 -2.36 0.80
C ILE A 37 2.35 -3.76 0.55
N MET A 38 1.29 -4.14 1.27
CA MET A 38 0.60 -5.41 1.05
C MET A 38 -0.04 -5.49 -0.35
N ASN A 39 -0.63 -4.41 -0.83
CA ASN A 39 -1.14 -4.35 -2.20
C ASN A 39 -0.02 -4.55 -3.24
N ILE A 40 1.13 -3.88 -3.07
CA ILE A 40 2.30 -4.05 -3.94
C ILE A 40 2.77 -5.50 -3.93
N ARG A 41 2.93 -6.10 -2.75
CA ARG A 41 3.33 -7.50 -2.60
C ARG A 41 2.35 -8.46 -3.29
N ASN A 42 1.05 -8.29 -3.06
CA ASN A 42 0.03 -9.17 -3.62
C ASN A 42 0.02 -9.10 -5.16
N VAL A 43 0.16 -7.89 -5.73
CA VAL A 43 0.28 -7.73 -7.18
C VAL A 43 1.56 -8.38 -7.71
N GLN A 44 2.70 -8.16 -7.05
CA GLN A 44 3.96 -8.79 -7.45
C GLN A 44 3.84 -10.32 -7.47
N GLN A 45 3.23 -10.91 -6.44
CA GLN A 45 2.97 -12.35 -6.38
C GLN A 45 2.02 -12.81 -7.50
N GLY A 46 0.99 -12.03 -7.81
CA GLY A 46 0.10 -12.30 -8.94
C GLY A 46 0.82 -12.31 -10.28
N VAL A 47 1.73 -11.35 -10.50
CA VAL A 47 2.59 -11.28 -11.71
C VAL A 47 3.48 -12.52 -11.81
N ARG A 48 4.14 -12.94 -10.72
CA ARG A 48 4.97 -14.15 -10.71
C ARG A 48 4.15 -15.42 -10.98
N SER A 49 2.93 -15.49 -10.46
CA SER A 49 2.01 -16.60 -10.75
C SER A 49 1.59 -16.64 -12.22
N PHE A 50 1.25 -15.48 -12.80
CA PHE A 50 0.94 -15.33 -14.22
C PHE A 50 2.11 -15.78 -15.11
N GLN A 51 3.34 -15.37 -14.76
CA GLN A 51 4.56 -15.80 -15.45
C GLN A 51 4.71 -17.32 -15.44
N ASN A 52 4.60 -17.93 -14.26
CA ASN A 52 4.81 -19.36 -14.08
C ASN A 52 3.75 -20.22 -14.80
N ILE A 53 2.47 -19.82 -14.76
CA ILE A 53 1.39 -20.62 -15.36
C ILE A 53 1.36 -20.48 -16.88
N ASN A 54 1.73 -19.32 -17.42
CA ASN A 54 1.68 -19.05 -18.86
C ASN A 54 3.04 -19.21 -19.56
N GLY A 55 4.10 -19.57 -18.83
CA GLY A 55 5.43 -19.80 -19.39
C GLY A 55 6.14 -18.52 -19.85
N HIS A 56 5.84 -17.37 -19.25
CA HIS A 56 6.54 -16.12 -19.50
C HIS A 56 7.77 -15.98 -18.60
N ASN A 57 8.82 -15.36 -19.12
CA ASN A 57 10.03 -15.04 -18.37
C ASN A 57 9.93 -13.66 -17.71
N ALA A 58 10.86 -13.40 -16.80
CA ALA A 58 11.06 -12.08 -16.20
C ALA A 58 11.68 -11.12 -17.22
N GLY A 59 11.11 -9.92 -17.38
CA GLY A 59 11.51 -8.96 -18.41
C GLY A 59 10.80 -9.11 -19.76
N ASP A 60 9.94 -10.12 -19.93
CA ASP A 60 9.14 -10.25 -21.15
C ASP A 60 8.12 -9.11 -21.25
N THR A 61 7.93 -8.61 -22.47
CA THR A 61 6.81 -7.72 -22.82
C THR A 61 5.65 -8.56 -23.34
N VAL A 62 4.54 -8.55 -22.62
CA VAL A 62 3.33 -9.32 -22.94
C VAL A 62 2.16 -8.34 -23.13
N PRO A 63 1.63 -8.19 -24.36
CA PRO A 63 0.54 -7.26 -24.63
C PRO A 63 -0.69 -7.52 -23.76
N GLY A 64 -1.16 -6.50 -23.05
CA GLY A 64 -2.32 -6.57 -22.17
C GLY A 64 -2.07 -7.30 -20.85
N ALA A 65 -0.80 -7.55 -20.45
CA ALA A 65 -0.47 -8.32 -19.25
C ALA A 65 -1.22 -7.83 -18.01
N ARG A 66 -1.31 -6.52 -17.80
CA ARG A 66 -2.06 -5.95 -16.68
C ARG A 66 -3.52 -6.41 -16.60
N ALA A 67 -4.23 -6.48 -17.72
CA ALA A 67 -5.63 -6.90 -17.75
C ALA A 67 -5.80 -8.41 -17.51
N GLU A 68 -4.75 -9.19 -17.83
CA GLU A 68 -4.69 -10.63 -17.56
C GLU A 68 -4.26 -10.94 -16.12
N ILE A 69 -3.53 -10.05 -15.47
CA ILE A 69 -3.04 -10.21 -14.10
C ILE A 69 -4.06 -9.67 -13.08
N ILE A 70 -4.67 -8.52 -13.36
CA ILE A 70 -5.53 -7.78 -12.43
C ILE A 70 -6.95 -7.68 -12.98
N GLY A 71 -7.91 -8.28 -12.26
CA GLY A 71 -9.31 -8.31 -12.62
C GLY A 71 -10.04 -9.47 -11.95
N ARG A 72 -11.38 -9.49 -12.07
CA ARG A 72 -12.20 -10.55 -11.49
C ARG A 72 -11.87 -11.89 -12.13
N GLY A 73 -11.61 -12.91 -11.32
CA GLY A 73 -11.19 -14.23 -11.78
C GLY A 73 -9.77 -14.29 -12.35
N LYS A 74 -8.96 -13.24 -12.15
CA LYS A 74 -7.53 -13.20 -12.51
C LYS A 74 -6.68 -13.42 -11.25
N PHE A 75 -5.37 -13.28 -11.38
CA PHE A 75 -4.40 -13.50 -10.29
C PHE A 75 -4.56 -12.50 -9.14
N VAL A 76 -5.06 -11.30 -9.44
CA VAL A 76 -5.43 -10.28 -8.46
C VAL A 76 -6.87 -9.87 -8.71
N GLU A 77 -7.77 -10.27 -7.82
CA GLU A 77 -9.23 -10.21 -8.03
C GLU A 77 -9.80 -8.80 -8.27
N SER A 78 -9.15 -7.76 -7.73
CA SER A 78 -9.62 -6.38 -7.85
C SER A 78 -8.47 -5.41 -8.03
N ILE A 79 -8.75 -4.28 -8.71
CA ILE A 79 -7.78 -3.21 -8.91
C ILE A 79 -7.48 -2.57 -7.55
N PRO A 80 -6.23 -2.65 -7.04
CA PRO A 80 -5.91 -2.11 -5.73
C PRO A 80 -6.04 -0.59 -5.68
N ALA A 81 -6.57 -0.07 -4.58
CA ALA A 81 -6.55 1.35 -4.25
C ALA A 81 -5.59 1.59 -3.08
N CYS A 82 -4.84 2.70 -3.11
CA CYS A 82 -3.96 3.04 -1.99
C CYS A 82 -4.80 3.58 -0.83
N PRO A 83 -4.72 2.97 0.38
CA PRO A 83 -5.49 3.44 1.53
C PRO A 83 -5.06 4.83 2.04
N GLY A 84 -3.83 5.25 1.70
CA GLY A 84 -3.33 6.61 1.94
C GLY A 84 -3.66 7.62 0.83
N ALA A 85 -4.57 7.28 -0.08
CA ALA A 85 -4.96 8.12 -1.24
C ALA A 85 -3.84 8.39 -2.26
N GLY A 86 -2.80 7.56 -2.29
CA GLY A 86 -1.81 7.53 -3.36
C GLY A 86 -2.35 6.94 -4.66
N THR A 87 -1.61 7.15 -5.75
CA THR A 87 -1.91 6.56 -7.07
C THR A 87 -0.88 5.49 -7.37
N TYR A 88 -1.32 4.35 -7.90
CA TYR A 88 -0.43 3.29 -8.36
C TYR A 88 -0.06 3.48 -9.84
N ARG A 89 1.21 3.21 -10.15
CA ARG A 89 1.73 3.07 -11.51
C ARG A 89 2.17 1.62 -11.70
N TYR A 90 1.87 1.06 -12.86
CA TYR A 90 2.12 -0.34 -13.21
C TYR A 90 3.18 -0.44 -14.30
N GLY A 91 3.75 -1.64 -14.49
CA GLY A 91 4.57 -1.99 -15.66
C GLY A 91 3.76 -2.20 -16.95
N ASP A 92 2.43 -2.25 -16.84
CA ASP A 92 1.47 -2.45 -17.93
C ASP A 92 1.70 -3.73 -18.75
N ASP A 93 2.43 -3.66 -19.87
CA ASP A 93 2.76 -4.82 -20.69
C ASP A 93 4.10 -5.46 -20.29
N ASP A 94 4.94 -4.73 -19.54
CA ASP A 94 6.28 -5.18 -19.18
C ASP A 94 6.27 -5.94 -17.85
N LEU A 95 6.60 -7.23 -17.92
CA LEU A 95 6.76 -8.06 -16.73
C LEU A 95 8.11 -7.73 -16.08
N PRO A 96 8.17 -7.51 -14.75
CA PRO A 96 9.39 -7.04 -14.11
C PRO A 96 10.46 -8.14 -14.14
N VAL A 97 11.72 -7.72 -14.30
CA VAL A 97 12.86 -8.57 -13.96
C VAL A 97 12.89 -8.84 -12.45
N VAL A 98 13.69 -9.81 -12.01
CA VAL A 98 13.87 -10.04 -10.58
C VAL A 98 14.56 -8.83 -9.96
N GLY A 99 14.00 -8.34 -8.86
CA GLY A 99 14.49 -7.14 -8.17
C GLY A 99 13.78 -5.85 -8.53
N ASP A 100 12.85 -5.87 -9.48
CA ASP A 100 12.03 -4.72 -9.86
C ASP A 100 10.56 -4.92 -9.48
N LEU A 101 9.92 -3.81 -9.07
CA LEU A 101 8.51 -3.79 -8.71
C LEU A 101 7.63 -3.57 -9.94
N TYR A 102 6.67 -4.46 -10.17
CA TYR A 102 5.66 -4.26 -11.21
C TYR A 102 4.70 -3.10 -10.89
N MET A 103 4.46 -2.83 -9.60
CA MET A 103 3.56 -1.77 -9.15
C MET A 103 4.27 -0.85 -8.15
N THR A 104 4.20 0.47 -8.38
CA THR A 104 4.77 1.51 -7.51
C THR A 104 3.70 2.51 -7.09
N CYS A 105 3.88 3.15 -5.92
CA CYS A 105 2.93 4.15 -5.40
C CYS A 105 3.52 5.56 -5.46
N SER A 106 2.71 6.57 -5.77
CA SER A 106 3.11 7.98 -5.76
C SER A 106 3.59 8.47 -4.38
N LEU A 107 3.18 7.81 -3.30
CA LEU A 107 3.58 8.13 -1.93
C LEU A 107 4.87 7.43 -1.48
N ALA A 108 5.58 6.75 -2.39
CA ALA A 108 6.83 6.05 -2.06
C ALA A 108 7.88 6.99 -1.45
N GLY A 109 8.08 8.18 -2.02
CA GLY A 109 9.08 9.14 -1.56
C GLY A 109 8.65 9.98 -0.35
N THR A 110 7.35 10.24 -0.19
CA THR A 110 6.83 11.15 0.85
C THR A 110 6.44 10.42 2.13
N ASP A 111 5.75 9.27 2.00
CA ASP A 111 5.20 8.51 3.13
C ASP A 111 5.72 7.08 3.21
N LYS A 112 6.76 6.75 2.44
CA LYS A 112 7.43 5.44 2.44
C LYS A 112 6.49 4.30 2.04
N HIS A 113 5.57 4.56 1.11
CA HIS A 113 4.67 3.57 0.50
C HIS A 113 5.43 2.69 -0.52
N ILE A 114 6.52 2.09 -0.06
CA ILE A 114 7.39 1.21 -0.82
C ILE A 114 7.89 0.11 0.14
N PRO A 115 7.97 -1.15 -0.30
CA PRO A 115 8.59 -2.21 0.51
C PRO A 115 10.03 -1.83 0.86
N SER A 116 10.49 -2.22 2.06
CA SER A 116 11.87 -1.97 2.49
C SER A 116 12.90 -2.76 1.68
N THR A 117 12.52 -3.94 1.19
CA THR A 117 13.33 -4.82 0.35
C THR A 117 12.43 -5.52 -0.66
N TYR A 118 12.92 -5.66 -1.88
CA TYR A 118 12.23 -6.33 -2.98
C TYR A 118 13.24 -6.89 -4.02
N THR A 119 14.51 -7.01 -3.65
CA THR A 119 15.60 -7.47 -4.54
C THR A 119 15.40 -8.90 -5.05
N ASP A 120 14.67 -9.72 -4.29
CA ASP A 120 14.45 -11.13 -4.59
C ASP A 120 13.05 -11.37 -5.20
N TRP A 121 12.32 -10.29 -5.49
CA TRP A 121 10.93 -10.33 -5.93
C TRP A 121 10.77 -10.23 -7.44
#